data_AF-A0A965QMR3-F1
#
_entry.id   AF-A0A965QMR3-F1
#
_cell.length_a   1.000
_cell.length_b   1.000
_cell.length_c   1.000
_cell.angle_alpha   90.00
_cell.angle_beta   90.00
_cell.angle_gamma   90.00
#
_symmetry.space_group_name_H-M   'P 1'
#
loop_
_entity.id
_entity.type
_entity.pdbx_description
1 polymer ?
#
loop_
_entity_poly.entity_id
_entity_poly.type
_entity_poly.pdbx_seq_one_letter_code
_entity_poly.pdbx_strand_id
1 'polypeptide(L)'
;VRGAQVNSKPQMFYNILATFVLGGAFMVVKYVEYSHKFHDGLLPGHFFDAAKAMHNGHPANIPGAPAIFFAIYFTMTGTHGLHVLIGMLLMLWLLVRINRGDFNSENHVYLENVGLYWHIVDLIWIFLFPLLYLVR
;
A
#
# COMPACT_ATOMS: atom_id res chain seq x y z
N VAL A 1 -4.90 -8.24 -17.80
CA VAL A 1 -5.33 -7.85 -19.17
C VAL A 1 -5.28 -9.02 -20.15
N ARG A 2 -4.12 -9.67 -20.40
CA ARG A 2 -4.04 -10.79 -21.35
C ARG A 2 -5.04 -11.93 -21.06
N GLY A 3 -5.18 -12.38 -19.81
CA GLY A 3 -6.15 -13.43 -19.44
C GLY A 3 -7.63 -13.07 -19.69
N ALA A 4 -7.99 -11.79 -19.59
CA ALA A 4 -9.32 -11.29 -19.96
C ALA A 4 -9.52 -11.33 -21.49
N GLN A 5 -8.49 -10.98 -22.26
CA GLN A 5 -8.52 -11.04 -23.72
C GLN A 5 -8.61 -12.48 -24.26
N VAL A 6 -8.05 -13.47 -23.55
CA VAL A 6 -8.16 -14.89 -23.93
C VAL A 6 -9.39 -15.59 -23.35
N ASN A 7 -10.27 -14.86 -22.65
CA ASN A 7 -11.50 -15.35 -22.01
C ASN A 7 -11.29 -16.61 -21.13
N SER A 8 -10.08 -16.76 -20.58
CA SER A 8 -9.69 -17.92 -19.78
C SER A 8 -9.95 -17.62 -18.30
N LYS A 9 -11.13 -18.03 -17.82
CA LYS A 9 -11.54 -17.95 -16.41
C LYS A 9 -10.45 -18.38 -15.41
N PRO A 10 -9.75 -19.54 -15.58
CA PRO A 10 -8.70 -19.94 -14.64
C PRO A 10 -7.48 -19.01 -14.67
N GLN A 11 -7.03 -18.55 -15.84
CA GLN A 11 -5.89 -17.62 -15.91
C GLN A 11 -6.20 -16.25 -15.28
N MET A 12 -7.42 -15.74 -15.45
CA MET A 12 -7.85 -14.49 -14.81
C MET A 12 -7.83 -14.62 -13.29
N PHE A 13 -8.37 -15.73 -12.77
CA PHE A 13 -8.43 -15.99 -11.34
C PHE A 13 -7.02 -16.10 -10.72
N TYR A 14 -6.13 -16.92 -11.30
CA TYR A 14 -4.78 -17.08 -10.76
C TYR A 14 -3.95 -15.79 -10.81
N ASN A 15 -4.08 -14.99 -11.88
CA ASN A 15 -3.34 -13.73 -11.98
C ASN A 15 -3.80 -12.71 -10.93
N ILE A 16 -5.12 -12.56 -10.73
CA ILE A 16 -5.65 -11.61 -9.73
C ILE A 16 -5.36 -12.10 -8.32
N LEU A 17 -5.46 -13.41 -8.07
CA LEU A 17 -5.11 -14.01 -6.79
C LEU A 17 -3.62 -13.79 -6.46
N ALA A 18 -2.73 -13.99 -7.44
CA ALA A 18 -1.30 -13.73 -7.26
C ALA A 18 -1.05 -12.27 -6.89
N THR A 19 -1.67 -11.31 -7.59
CA THR A 19 -1.55 -9.87 -7.27
C THR A 19 -2.08 -9.55 -5.87
N PHE A 20 -3.21 -10.14 -5.48
CA PHE A 20 -3.78 -9.96 -4.14
C PHE A 20 -2.86 -10.48 -3.04
N VAL A 21 -2.26 -11.66 -3.23
CA VAL A 21 -1.32 -12.25 -2.26
C VAL A 21 -0.05 -11.41 -2.15
N LEU A 22 0.51 -10.94 -3.27
CA LEU A 22 1.69 -10.08 -3.27
C LEU A 22 1.42 -8.74 -2.59
N GLY A 23 0.27 -8.12 -2.87
CA GLY A 23 -0.18 -6.90 -2.18
C GLY A 23 -0.38 -7.11 -0.68
N GLY A 24 -0.95 -8.25 -0.29
CA GLY A 24 -1.09 -8.64 1.12
C GLY A 24 0.24 -8.80 1.83
N ALA A 25 1.20 -9.48 1.21
CA ALA A 25 2.56 -9.63 1.76
C ALA A 25 3.24 -8.27 1.97
N PHE A 26 3.11 -7.36 1.00
CA PHE A 26 3.61 -5.99 1.12
C PHE A 26 2.97 -5.22 2.29
N MET A 27 1.65 -5.33 2.45
CA MET A 27 0.92 -4.71 3.57
C MET A 27 1.34 -5.27 4.93
N VAL A 28 1.59 -6.58 5.04
CA VAL A 28 2.07 -7.21 6.29
C VAL A 28 3.45 -6.68 6.67
N VAL A 29 4.38 -6.61 5.71
CA VAL A 29 5.72 -6.04 5.95
C VAL A 29 5.60 -4.59 6.42
N LYS A 30 4.75 -3.79 5.77
CA LYS A 30 4.53 -2.40 6.16
C LYS A 30 3.89 -2.28 7.54
N TYR A 31 2.96 -3.15 7.88
CA TYR A 31 2.31 -3.17 9.20
C TYR A 31 3.33 -3.46 10.32
N VAL A 32 4.17 -4.48 10.15
CA VAL A 32 5.22 -4.82 11.12
C VAL A 32 6.22 -3.67 11.26
N GLU A 33 6.63 -3.08 10.15
CA GLU A 33 7.55 -1.93 10.15
C GLU A 33 6.93 -0.70 10.84
N TYR A 34 5.65 -0.42 10.61
CA TYR A 34 4.93 0.64 11.30
C TYR A 34 4.87 0.36 12.80
N SER A 35 4.49 -0.86 13.20
CA SER A 35 4.37 -1.25 14.62
C SER A 35 5.67 -1.11 15.39
N HIS A 36 6.82 -1.43 14.79
CA HIS A 36 8.13 -1.15 15.40
C HIS A 36 8.36 0.36 15.58
N LYS A 37 8.04 1.19 14.58
CA LYS A 37 8.17 2.66 14.66
C LYS A 37 7.25 3.30 15.71
N PHE A 38 6.09 2.68 15.98
CA PHE A 38 5.19 3.05 17.08
C PHE A 38 5.82 2.80 18.45
N HIS A 39 6.52 1.68 18.63
CA HIS A 39 7.24 1.38 19.88
C HIS A 39 8.47 2.27 20.07
N ASP A 40 9.10 2.71 18.98
CA ASP A 40 10.27 3.60 19.02
C ASP A 40 9.93 5.07 19.34
N GLY A 41 8.64 5.43 19.49
CA GLY A 41 8.19 6.78 19.85
C GLY A 41 8.20 7.78 18.68
N LEU A 42 8.36 7.31 17.44
CA LEU A 42 8.47 8.10 16.22
C LEU A 42 7.10 8.53 15.67
N LEU A 43 6.19 8.92 16.55
CA LEU A 43 4.82 9.25 16.19
C LEU A 43 4.73 10.61 15.49
N PRO A 44 3.73 10.81 14.62
CA PRO A 44 3.53 12.08 13.93
C PRO A 44 3.04 13.20 14.87
N GLY A 45 3.64 14.39 14.74
CA GLY A 45 3.14 15.61 15.35
C GLY A 45 3.28 15.65 16.88
N HIS A 46 2.18 15.91 17.59
CA HIS A 46 2.16 16.14 19.05
C HIS A 46 2.52 14.89 19.88
N PHE A 47 2.50 13.71 19.27
CA PHE A 47 2.89 12.46 19.93
C PHE A 47 4.36 12.09 19.69
N PHE A 48 5.11 12.90 18.91
CA PHE A 48 6.53 12.68 18.69
C PHE A 48 7.29 12.83 20.01
N ASP A 49 7.76 11.71 20.55
CA ASP A 49 8.52 11.69 21.80
C ASP A 49 10.01 11.86 21.46
N ALA A 50 10.46 13.11 21.41
CA ALA A 50 11.84 13.46 21.09
C ALA A 50 12.84 12.80 22.06
N ALA A 51 12.44 12.53 23.31
CA ALA A 51 13.27 11.87 24.30
C ALA A 51 13.42 10.36 24.00
N LYS A 52 12.34 9.67 23.61
CA LYS A 52 12.41 8.27 23.13
C LYS A 52 13.13 8.13 21.79
N ALA A 53 12.90 9.05 20.85
CA ALA A 53 13.60 9.04 19.57
C ALA A 53 15.13 9.16 19.76
N MET A 54 15.57 10.07 20.66
CA MET A 54 16.98 10.23 21.00
C MET A 54 17.56 9.04 21.76
N HIS A 55 16.79 8.43 22.68
CA HIS A 55 17.19 7.20 23.38
C HIS A 55 17.33 5.99 22.44
N ASN A 56 16.51 5.93 21.39
CA ASN A 56 16.53 4.88 20.36
C ASN A 56 17.44 5.23 19.16
N GLY A 57 18.41 6.13 19.34
CA GLY A 57 19.46 6.41 18.36
C GLY A 57 19.07 7.31 17.18
N HIS A 58 17.91 7.97 17.22
CA HIS A 58 17.51 8.92 16.18
C HIS A 58 17.99 10.34 16.52
N PRO A 59 18.59 11.08 15.56
CA PRO A 59 19.07 12.43 15.80
C PRO A 59 17.90 13.40 16.00
N ALA A 60 17.48 13.59 17.25
CA ALA A 60 16.45 14.55 17.66
C ALA A 60 17.02 15.87 18.22
N ASN A 61 18.32 16.13 18.00
CA ASN A 61 19.03 17.32 18.50
C ASN A 61 18.55 18.65 17.89
N ILE A 62 17.77 18.64 16.80
CA ILE A 62 17.17 19.84 16.21
C ILE A 62 15.68 19.87 16.55
N PRO A 63 15.19 20.88 17.31
CA PRO A 63 13.78 21.00 17.64
C PRO A 63 12.91 21.10 16.36
N GLY A 64 11.92 20.22 16.23
CA GLY A 64 10.89 20.29 15.18
C GLY A 64 11.24 19.67 13.82
N ALA A 65 12.49 19.68 13.37
CA ALA A 65 12.86 19.13 12.05
C ALA A 65 12.58 17.61 11.89
N PRO A 66 12.92 16.73 12.86
CA PRO A 66 12.59 15.30 12.79
C PRO A 66 11.09 15.05 12.91
N ALA A 67 10.40 15.83 13.77
CA ALA A 67 8.96 15.68 14.01
C ALA A 67 8.13 15.99 12.76
N ILE A 68 8.52 17.01 11.99
CA ILE A 68 7.87 17.36 10.71
C ILE A 68 8.14 16.29 9.66
N PHE A 69 9.38 15.79 9.55
CA PHE A 69 9.71 14.69 8.63
C PHE A 69 8.87 13.44 8.92
N PHE A 70 8.79 13.00 10.17
CA PHE A 70 7.95 11.85 10.54
C PHE A 70 6.46 12.14 10.34
N ALA A 71 5.98 13.36 10.62
CA ALA A 71 4.59 13.73 10.35
C ALA A 71 4.22 13.61 8.85
N ILE A 72 5.09 14.12 7.96
CA ILE A 72 4.89 14.02 6.51
C ILE A 72 5.04 12.57 6.05
N TYR A 73 6.04 11.84 6.54
CA TYR A 73 6.24 10.41 6.27
C TYR A 73 4.99 9.60 6.60
N PHE A 74 4.46 9.72 7.83
CA PHE A 74 3.28 8.99 8.28
C PHE A 74 2.03 9.39 7.50
N THR A 75 1.88 10.67 7.16
CA THR A 75 0.73 11.15 6.38
C THR A 75 0.77 10.59 4.96
N MET A 76 1.91 10.69 4.26
CA MET A 76 2.05 10.21 2.87
C MET A 76 1.99 8.69 2.78
N THR A 77 2.71 7.98 3.66
CA THR A 77 2.71 6.49 3.65
C THR A 77 1.41 5.92 4.20
N GLY A 78 0.79 6.55 5.20
CA GLY A 78 -0.49 6.14 5.78
C GLY A 78 -1.65 6.32 4.81
N THR A 79 -1.74 7.49 4.15
CA THR A 79 -2.76 7.71 3.09
C THR A 79 -2.57 6.73 1.94
N HIS A 80 -1.34 6.47 1.52
CA HIS A 80 -1.04 5.47 0.50
C HIS A 80 -1.46 4.05 0.93
N GLY A 81 -1.12 3.62 2.15
CA GLY A 81 -1.53 2.32 2.69
C GLY A 81 -3.04 2.13 2.74
N LEU A 82 -3.80 3.20 3.02
CA LEU A 82 -5.27 3.20 2.94
C LEU A 82 -5.77 2.94 1.51
N HIS A 83 -5.15 3.54 0.50
CA HIS A 83 -5.51 3.32 -0.91
C HIS A 83 -5.18 1.88 -1.36
N VAL A 84 -4.05 1.32 -0.92
CA VAL A 84 -3.71 -0.09 -1.18
C VAL A 84 -4.76 -1.02 -0.58
N LEU A 85 -5.21 -0.77 0.65
CA LEU A 85 -6.29 -1.52 1.30
C LEU A 85 -7.60 -1.46 0.49
N ILE A 86 -8.00 -0.27 0.03
CA ILE A 86 -9.19 -0.11 -0.82
C ILE A 86 -9.03 -0.90 -2.13
N GLY A 87 -7.85 -0.84 -2.76
CA GLY A 87 -7.55 -1.62 -3.97
C GLY A 87 -7.62 -3.13 -3.75
N MET A 88 -7.14 -3.61 -2.60
CA MET A 88 -7.23 -5.03 -2.22
C MET A 88 -8.68 -5.47 -2.03
N LEU A 89 -9.53 -4.64 -1.41
CA LEU A 89 -10.96 -4.93 -1.26
C LEU A 89 -11.66 -5.02 -2.62
N LEU A 90 -11.33 -4.13 -3.57
CA LEU A 90 -11.86 -4.17 -4.93
C LEU A 90 -11.40 -5.43 -5.69
N MET A 91 -10.14 -5.85 -5.53
CA MET A 91 -9.64 -7.10 -6.10
C MET A 91 -10.32 -8.34 -5.48
N LEU A 92 -10.56 -8.33 -4.18
CA LEU A 92 -11.29 -9.40 -3.49
C LEU A 92 -12.74 -9.49 -4.00
N TRP A 93 -13.40 -8.35 -4.16
CA TRP A 93 -14.75 -8.28 -4.74
C TRP A 93 -14.77 -8.84 -6.17
N LEU A 94 -13.76 -8.52 -6.97
CA LEU A 94 -13.61 -9.06 -8.32
C LEU A 94 -13.36 -10.58 -8.29
N LEU A 95 -12.53 -11.11 -7.38
CA LEU A 95 -12.30 -12.55 -7.20
C LEU A 95 -13.59 -13.31 -6.85
N VAL A 96 -14.41 -12.76 -5.96
CA VAL A 96 -15.72 -13.37 -5.62
C VAL A 96 -16.66 -13.37 -6.82
N ARG A 97 -16.67 -12.28 -7.61
CA ARG A 97 -17.45 -12.17 -8.84
C ARG A 97 -16.97 -13.16 -9.91
N ILE A 98 -15.65 -13.38 -10.03
CA ILE A 98 -15.05 -14.39 -10.91
C ILE A 98 -15.57 -15.78 -10.58
N ASN A 99 -15.52 -16.13 -9.31
CA ASN A 99 -15.89 -17.46 -8.83
C ASN A 99 -17.39 -17.76 -8.99
N ARG A 100 -18.24 -16.73 -8.95
CA ARG A 100 -19.69 -16.86 -9.18
C ARG A 100 -20.09 -17.10 -10.64
N GLY A 101 -19.17 -16.97 -11.59
CA GLY A 101 -19.42 -17.29 -12.99
C GLY A 101 -20.14 -16.19 -13.79
N ASP A 102 -20.44 -15.04 -13.19
CA ASP A 102 -21.15 -13.87 -13.75
C ASP A 102 -20.35 -13.05 -14.79
N PHE A 103 -19.42 -13.66 -15.50
CA PHE A 103 -18.69 -12.97 -16.58
C PHE A 103 -19.45 -13.03 -17.88
N ASN A 104 -20.32 -12.05 -18.06
CA ASN A 104 -20.71 -11.60 -19.37
C ASN A 104 -19.64 -10.68 -19.97
N SER A 105 -19.51 -10.69 -21.29
CA SER A 105 -18.54 -9.95 -22.11
C SER A 105 -18.37 -8.46 -21.74
N GLU A 106 -19.41 -7.82 -21.18
CA GLU A 106 -19.39 -6.42 -20.73
C GLU A 106 -18.63 -6.16 -19.40
N ASN A 107 -18.40 -7.18 -18.57
CA ASN A 107 -17.80 -7.00 -17.24
C ASN A 107 -16.27 -6.85 -17.25
N HIS A 108 -15.63 -6.92 -18.43
CA HIS A 108 -14.20 -6.68 -18.59
C HIS A 108 -13.79 -5.25 -18.22
N VAL A 109 -14.70 -4.29 -18.39
CA VAL A 109 -14.50 -2.88 -18.02
C VAL A 109 -14.21 -2.74 -16.52
N TYR A 110 -14.89 -3.49 -15.66
CA TYR A 110 -14.64 -3.45 -14.21
C TYR A 110 -13.24 -3.99 -13.86
N LEU A 111 -12.81 -5.05 -14.54
CA LEU A 111 -11.49 -5.64 -14.32
C LEU A 111 -10.37 -4.71 -14.81
N GLU A 112 -10.57 -4.04 -15.94
CA GLU A 112 -9.64 -3.03 -16.45
C GLU A 112 -9.58 -1.83 -15.52
N ASN A 113 -10.72 -1.32 -15.05
CA ASN A 113 -10.78 -0.20 -14.11
C ASN A 113 -10.08 -0.52 -12.78
N VAL A 114 -10.30 -1.70 -12.20
CA VAL A 114 -9.61 -2.14 -10.97
C VAL A 114 -8.12 -2.35 -11.21
N GLY A 115 -7.74 -2.90 -12.37
CA GLY A 115 -6.35 -3.03 -12.77
C GLY A 115 -5.64 -1.67 -12.92
N LEU A 116 -6.30 -0.70 -13.57
CA LEU A 116 -5.82 0.67 -13.71
C LEU A 116 -5.68 1.36 -12.34
N TYR A 117 -6.66 1.19 -11.45
CA TYR A 117 -6.57 1.70 -10.08
C TYR A 117 -5.35 1.14 -9.35
N TRP A 118 -5.14 -0.18 -9.42
CA TRP A 118 -3.99 -0.83 -8.80
C TRP A 118 -2.65 -0.34 -9.37
N HIS A 119 -2.55 -0.18 -10.69
CA HIS A 119 -1.35 0.34 -11.33
C HIS A 119 -1.05 1.79 -10.94
N ILE A 120 -2.08 2.64 -10.79
CA ILE A 120 -1.89 4.03 -10.33
C ILE A 120 -1.34 4.04 -8.90
N VAL A 121 -1.91 3.22 -8.02
CA VAL A 121 -1.42 3.10 -6.64
C VAL A 121 0.03 2.65 -6.62
N ASP A 122 0.37 1.59 -7.36
CA ASP A 122 1.75 1.08 -7.47
C ASP A 122 2.73 2.15 -8.01
N LEU A 123 2.32 2.90 -9.03
CA LEU A 123 3.14 3.97 -9.61
C LEU A 123 3.44 5.06 -8.58
N ILE A 124 2.45 5.48 -7.77
CA ILE A 124 2.68 6.45 -6.68
C ILE A 124 3.73 5.91 -5.69
N TRP A 125 3.66 4.62 -5.35
CA TRP A 125 4.62 4.01 -4.43
C TRP A 125 6.06 4.02 -4.97
N ILE A 126 6.24 3.77 -6.27
CA ILE A 126 7.54 3.81 -6.94
C ILE A 126 8.20 5.20 -6.82
N PHE A 127 7.43 6.29 -6.76
CA PHE A 127 7.97 7.64 -6.51
C PHE A 127 8.18 7.93 -5.02
N LEU A 128 7.28 7.44 -4.18
CA LEU A 128 7.28 7.71 -2.74
C LEU A 128 8.43 6.99 -2.03
N PHE A 129 8.79 5.78 -2.49
CA PHE A 129 9.88 4.99 -1.91
C PHE A 129 11.26 5.67 -2.05
N PRO A 130 11.73 6.09 -3.24
CA PRO A 130 12.99 6.82 -3.37
C PRO A 130 12.98 8.17 -2.66
N LEU A 131 11.86 8.89 -2.71
CA LEU A 131 11.77 10.20 -2.07
C LEU A 131 11.92 10.13 -0.54
N LEU A 132 11.49 9.04 0.10
CA LEU A 132 11.59 8.85 1.55
C LEU A 132 12.80 8.01 2.01
N TYR A 133 13.31 7.10 1.18
CA TYR A 133 14.44 6.22 1.54
C TYR A 133 15.76 6.57 0.85
N LEU A 134 15.76 7.06 -0.39
CA LEU A 134 16.97 7.38 -1.17
C LEU A 134 17.40 8.84 -1.00
N VAL A 135 16.45 9.77 -0.85
CA VAL A 135 16.73 11.18 -0.51
C VAL A 135 16.88 11.31 1.01
N ARG A 136 17.85 10.59 1.56
CA ARG A 136 18.23 10.62 2.97
C ARG A 136 19.71 10.94 3.10
#